data_AF-A0A3M1B093-F1
#
_entry.id   AF-A0A3M1B093-F1
#
_cell.length_a   1.000
_cell.length_b   1.000
_cell.length_c   1.000
_cell.angle_alpha   90.00
_cell.angle_beta   90.00
_cell.angle_gamma   90.00
#
_symmetry.space_group_name_H-M   'P 1'
#
loop_
_entity.id
_entity.type
_entity.pdbx_description
1 polymer ?
#
loop_
_entity_poly.entity_id
_entity_poly.type
_entity_poly.pdbx_seq_one_letter_code
_entity_poly.pdbx_strand_id
1 'polypeptide(L)'
;DPQAAIRLQEQLIAGDLMRRRREFVERWLTPAEREVVQLACKGLDNLTIARRLHKSERTVSNQLSHVYEKLHDWRGSPDDSITDRNVLIASLSPYFTLTGMQGT
;
A
#
# COMPACT_ATOMS: atom_id res chain seq x y z
N ASP A 1 -20.25 11.78 27.71
CA ASP A 1 -19.79 10.40 27.92
C ASP A 1 -18.37 10.24 27.37
N PRO A 2 -17.36 9.98 28.20
CA PRO A 2 -15.96 9.81 27.78
C PRO A 2 -15.75 8.73 26.71
N GLN A 3 -16.54 7.65 26.72
CA GLN A 3 -16.37 6.55 25.74
C GLN A 3 -16.83 6.96 24.34
N ALA A 4 -17.91 7.73 24.24
CA ALA A 4 -18.38 8.27 22.96
C ALA A 4 -17.35 9.20 22.30
N ALA A 5 -16.64 10.01 23.09
CA ALA A 5 -15.59 10.89 22.58
C ALA A 5 -14.39 10.12 22.03
N ILE A 6 -13.97 9.04 22.72
CA ILE A 6 -12.89 8.15 22.26
C ILE A 6 -13.27 7.49 20.92
N ARG A 7 -14.47 6.90 20.82
CA ARG A 7 -14.92 6.26 19.57
C ARG A 7 -14.95 7.24 18.39
N LEU A 8 -15.42 8.46 18.62
CA LEU A 8 -15.44 9.49 17.57
C LEU A 8 -14.02 9.84 17.13
N GLN A 9 -13.10 10.01 18.07
CA GLN A 9 -11.70 10.30 17.78
C GLN A 9 -11.06 9.17 16.95
N GLU A 10 -11.28 7.91 17.33
CA GLU A 10 -10.79 6.75 16.59
C GLU A 10 -11.33 6.71 15.16
N GLN A 11 -12.63 6.98 14.98
CA GLN A 11 -13.26 7.02 13.65
C GLN A 11 -12.69 8.12 12.76
N LEU A 12 -12.42 9.31 13.33
CA LEU A 12 -11.80 10.42 12.60
C LEU A 12 -10.37 10.06 12.14
N ILE A 13 -9.57 9.48 13.04
CA ILE A 13 -8.20 9.03 12.72
C ILE A 13 -8.23 7.95 11.63
N ALA A 14 -9.10 6.95 11.77
CA ALA A 14 -9.23 5.88 10.79
C ALA A 14 -9.66 6.39 9.41
N GLY A 15 -10.61 7.34 9.38
CA GLY A 15 -11.08 7.99 8.17
C GLY A 15 -9.99 8.81 7.47
N ASP A 16 -9.23 9.60 8.23
CA ASP A 16 -8.12 10.38 7.68
C ASP A 16 -7.01 9.48 7.13
N LEU A 17 -6.62 8.44 7.88
CA LEU A 17 -5.63 7.48 7.43
C LEU A 17 -6.06 6.76 6.15
N MET A 18 -7.34 6.40 6.04
CA MET A 18 -7.88 5.80 4.81
C MET A 18 -7.86 6.77 3.63
N ARG A 19 -8.18 8.05 3.86
CA ARG A 19 -8.08 9.09 2.83
C ARG A 19 -6.65 9.25 2.33
N ARG A 20 -5.67 9.31 3.25
CA ARG A 20 -4.26 9.42 2.88
C ARG A 20 -3.78 8.18 2.10
N ARG A 21 -4.19 6.97 2.49
CA ARG A 21 -3.86 5.73 1.75
C ARG A 21 -4.42 5.77 0.33
N ARG A 22 -5.68 6.19 0.19
CA ARG A 22 -6.32 6.37 -1.13
C ARG A 22 -5.51 7.33 -1.99
N GLU A 23 -5.14 8.48 -1.45
CA GLU A 23 -4.33 9.48 -2.15
C GLU A 23 -3.01 8.88 -2.65
N PHE A 24 -2.29 8.13 -1.80
CA PHE A 24 -1.07 7.45 -2.19
C PHE A 24 -1.30 6.51 -3.38
N VAL A 25 -2.27 5.61 -3.27
CA VAL A 25 -2.53 4.60 -4.31
C VAL A 25 -3.04 5.23 -5.61
N GLU A 26 -3.87 6.27 -5.52
CA GLU A 26 -4.51 6.89 -6.68
C GLU A 26 -3.62 7.93 -7.38
N ARG A 27 -2.77 8.64 -6.63
CA ARG A 27 -2.02 9.80 -7.15
C ARG A 27 -0.50 9.64 -7.17
N TRP A 28 0.10 8.85 -6.26
CA TRP A 28 1.55 8.65 -6.22
C TRP A 28 2.01 7.45 -7.06
N LEU A 29 1.16 6.44 -7.15
CA LEU A 29 1.42 5.24 -7.93
C LEU A 29 0.97 5.41 -9.38
N THR A 30 1.85 5.04 -10.30
CA THR A 30 1.48 4.79 -11.69
C THR A 30 0.52 3.59 -11.78
N PRO A 31 -0.24 3.44 -12.87
CA PRO A 31 -1.11 2.28 -13.05
C PRO A 31 -0.37 0.94 -12.90
N ALA A 32 0.83 0.80 -13.47
CA ALA A 32 1.61 -0.42 -13.40
C ALA A 32 2.13 -0.73 -11.98
N GLU A 33 2.55 0.29 -11.23
CA GLU A 33 2.94 0.12 -9.83
C GLU A 33 1.73 -0.30 -8.98
N ARG A 34 0.55 0.29 -9.24
CA ARG A 34 -0.69 -0.07 -8.53
C ARG A 34 -1.04 -1.54 -8.70
N GLU A 35 -0.92 -2.10 -9.91
CA GLU A 35 -1.14 -3.52 -10.18
C GLU A 35 -0.18 -4.41 -9.37
N VAL A 36 1.12 -4.06 -9.36
CA VAL A 36 2.13 -4.79 -8.58
C VAL A 36 1.83 -4.72 -7.09
N VAL A 37 1.51 -3.54 -6.56
CA VAL A 37 1.22 -3.33 -5.13
C VAL A 37 -0.04 -4.07 -4.71
N GLN A 38 -1.08 -4.08 -5.54
CA GLN A 38 -2.31 -4.82 -5.28
C GLN A 38 -2.01 -6.32 -5.11
N LEU A 39 -1.27 -6.91 -6.05
CA LEU A 39 -0.90 -8.33 -5.99
C LEU A 39 0.05 -8.63 -4.83
N ALA A 40 0.94 -7.68 -4.49
CA ALA A 40 1.82 -7.81 -3.33
C ALA A 40 1.04 -7.82 -2.01
N CYS A 41 0.00 -6.98 -1.89
CA CYS A 41 -0.91 -6.97 -0.73
C CYS A 41 -1.77 -8.23 -0.63
N LYS A 42 -1.93 -8.99 -1.73
CA LYS A 42 -2.50 -10.35 -1.70
C LYS A 42 -1.50 -11.42 -1.23
N GLY A 43 -0.27 -11.05 -0.90
CA GLY A 43 0.78 -11.97 -0.43
C GLY A 43 1.55 -12.69 -1.54
N LEU A 44 1.39 -12.31 -2.81
CA LEU A 44 2.03 -13.01 -3.95
C LEU A 44 3.49 -12.59 -4.12
N ASP A 45 4.42 -13.54 -4.28
CA ASP A 45 5.83 -13.23 -4.53
C ASP A 45 6.09 -12.58 -5.91
N ASN A 46 7.32 -12.07 -6.11
CA ASN A 46 7.68 -11.33 -7.32
C ASN A 46 7.57 -12.18 -8.59
N LEU A 47 7.95 -13.46 -8.51
CA LEU A 47 7.85 -14.39 -9.63
C LEU A 47 6.38 -14.60 -10.04
N THR A 48 5.49 -14.78 -9.07
CA THR A 48 4.05 -14.99 -9.31
C THR A 48 3.40 -13.71 -9.86
N ILE A 49 3.78 -12.54 -9.33
CA ILE A 49 3.34 -11.24 -9.85
C ILE A 49 3.80 -11.07 -11.30
N ALA A 50 5.09 -11.36 -11.57
CA ALA A 50 5.68 -11.23 -12.90
C ALA A 50 4.93 -12.08 -13.94
N ARG A 51 4.61 -13.33 -13.58
CA ARG A 51 3.81 -14.24 -14.43
C ARG A 51 2.42 -13.69 -14.69
N ARG A 52 1.72 -13.20 -13.65
CA ARG A 52 0.35 -12.64 -13.79
C ARG A 52 0.30 -11.36 -14.64
N LEU A 53 1.32 -10.52 -14.55
CA LEU A 53 1.38 -9.24 -15.26
C LEU A 53 2.14 -9.31 -16.59
N HIS A 54 2.58 -10.50 -17.02
CA HIS A 54 3.43 -10.71 -18.20
C HIS A 54 4.69 -9.81 -18.20
N LYS A 55 5.35 -9.72 -17.05
CA LYS A 55 6.58 -8.95 -16.82
C LYS A 55 7.74 -9.88 -16.46
N SER A 56 8.97 -9.35 -16.49
CA SER A 56 10.10 -10.02 -15.85
C SER A 56 10.06 -9.84 -14.33
N GLU A 57 10.60 -10.80 -13.58
CA GLU A 57 10.74 -10.67 -12.12
C GLU A 57 11.57 -9.44 -11.73
N ARG A 58 12.62 -9.12 -12.50
CA ARG A 58 13.43 -7.91 -12.34
C ARG A 58 12.60 -6.63 -12.47
N THR A 59 11.68 -6.59 -13.44
CA THR A 59 10.79 -5.44 -13.62
C THR A 59 9.89 -5.24 -12.40
N VAL A 60 9.32 -6.33 -11.86
CA VAL A 60 8.49 -6.28 -10.64
C VAL A 60 9.32 -5.80 -9.45
N SER A 61 10.53 -6.34 -9.27
CA SER A 61 11.44 -5.93 -8.20
C SER A 61 11.76 -4.43 -8.28
N ASN A 62 12.10 -3.92 -9.46
CA ASN A 62 12.40 -2.51 -9.65
C ASN A 62 11.19 -1.60 -9.38
N GLN A 63 10.00 -2.03 -9.82
CA GLN A 63 8.76 -1.31 -9.54
C GLN A 63 8.47 -1.26 -8.03
N LEU A 64 8.67 -2.37 -7.31
CA LEU A 64 8.54 -2.39 -5.86
C LEU A 64 9.56 -1.48 -5.17
N SER A 65 10.81 -1.45 -5.62
CA SER A 65 11.83 -0.53 -5.09
C SER A 65 11.39 0.94 -5.21
N HIS A 66 10.92 1.37 -6.39
CA HIS A 66 10.42 2.74 -6.57
C HIS A 66 9.17 3.03 -5.72
N VAL A 67 8.31 2.02 -5.52
CA VAL A 67 7.15 2.16 -4.62
C VAL A 67 7.61 2.34 -3.18
N TYR A 68 8.65 1.64 -2.74
CA TYR A 68 9.19 1.79 -1.38
C TYR A 68 9.74 3.19 -1.14
N GLU A 69 10.44 3.77 -2.11
CA GLU A 69 10.91 5.17 -2.06
C GLU A 69 9.73 6.13 -1.92
N LYS A 70 8.71 6.00 -2.79
CA LYS A 70 7.48 6.83 -2.70
C LYS A 70 6.76 6.67 -1.36
N LEU A 71 6.70 5.44 -0.85
CA LEU A 71 6.03 5.13 0.42
C LEU A 71 6.79 5.74 1.60
N HIS A 72 8.12 5.70 1.58
CA HIS A 72 8.96 6.38 2.55
C HIS A 72 8.67 7.88 2.58
N ASP A 73 8.70 8.53 1.41
CA ASP A 73 8.42 9.96 1.26
C ASP A 73 7.02 10.34 1.76
N TRP A 74 5.99 9.58 1.35
CA TRP A 74 4.60 9.83 1.75
C TRP A 74 4.36 9.67 3.26
N ARG A 75 5.11 8.77 3.93
CA ARG A 75 5.03 8.60 5.39
C ARG A 75 5.69 9.74 6.14
N GLY A 76 6.64 10.45 5.53
CA GLY A 76 7.37 11.55 6.16
C GLY A 76 8.19 11.10 7.38
N SER A 77 8.66 9.85 7.38
CA SER A 77 9.43 9.31 8.50
C SER A 77 10.84 9.93 8.52
N PRO A 78 11.25 10.60 9.60
CA PRO A 78 12.58 11.23 9.71
C PRO A 78 13.72 10.23 9.97
N ASP A 79 13.47 8.93 9.79
CA ASP A 79 14.40 7.85 10.15
C ASP A 79 14.72 6.99 8.92
N ASP A 80 15.96 6.52 8.81
CA ASP A 80 16.50 5.61 7.79
C ASP A 80 15.87 4.20 7.84
N SER A 81 14.75 4.06 8.56
CA SER A 81 13.95 2.84 8.61
C SER A 81 13.62 2.36 7.19
N ILE A 82 14.14 1.17 6.87
CA ILE A 82 13.99 0.55 5.55
C ILE A 82 12.51 0.37 5.27
N THR A 83 12.04 0.99 4.18
CA THR A 83 10.71 0.69 3.65
C THR A 83 10.82 -0.54 2.78
N ASP A 84 10.22 -1.63 3.24
CA ASP A 84 10.23 -2.91 2.57
C ASP A 84 8.82 -3.41 2.25
N ARG A 85 8.76 -4.65 1.76
CA ARG A 85 7.52 -5.33 1.43
C ARG A 85 6.55 -5.43 2.60
N ASN A 86 7.05 -5.71 3.81
CA ASN A 86 6.20 -5.89 4.98
C ASN A 86 5.56 -4.56 5.37
N VAL A 87 6.35 -3.47 5.35
CA VAL A 87 5.86 -2.12 5.58
C VAL A 87 4.82 -1.72 4.52
N LEU A 88 5.08 -2.03 3.24
CA LEU A 88 4.12 -1.81 2.15
C LEU A 88 2.79 -2.53 2.41
N ILE A 89 2.84 -3.83 2.69
CA ILE A 89 1.65 -4.66 2.93
C ILE A 89 0.87 -4.13 4.14
N ALA A 90 1.55 -3.87 5.26
CA ALA A 90 0.90 -3.35 6.48
C ALA A 90 0.26 -1.97 6.24
N SER A 91 0.90 -1.12 5.44
CA SER A 91 0.41 0.23 5.15
C SER A 91 -0.81 0.23 4.24
N LEU A 92 -0.82 -0.61 3.20
CA LEU A 92 -1.79 -0.50 2.10
C LEU A 92 -2.83 -1.62 2.02
N SER A 93 -2.65 -2.76 2.70
CA SER A 93 -3.65 -3.85 2.68
C SER A 93 -5.07 -3.39 3.07
N PRO A 94 -5.28 -2.52 4.07
CA PRO A 94 -6.62 -2.03 4.41
C PRO A 94 -7.34 -1.35 3.23
N TYR A 95 -6.60 -0.64 2.37
CA TYR A 95 -7.16 0.00 1.19
C TYR A 95 -7.64 -1.04 0.16
N PHE A 96 -6.80 -2.04 -0.15
CA PHE A 96 -7.13 -3.07 -1.14
C PHE A 96 -8.23 -4.05 -0.68
N THR A 97 -8.34 -4.29 0.63
CA THR A 97 -9.43 -5.09 1.20
C THR A 97 -10.78 -4.38 1.12
N LEU A 98 -10.85 -3.09 1.47
CA LEU A 98 -12.12 -2.34 1.50
C LEU A 98 -12.63 -1.96 0.11
N THR A 99 -11.74 -1.82 -0.87
CA THR A 99 -12.11 -1.47 -2.25
C THR A 99 -12.63 -2.66 -3.07
N GLY A 100 -12.79 -3.85 -2.45
CA GLY A 100 -13.28 -5.04 -3.15
C GLY A 100 -12.32 -5.58 -4.21
N MET A 101 -11.10 -5.07 -4.28
CA MET A 101 -10.08 -5.47 -5.26
C MET A 101 -9.37 -6.79 -4.88
N GLN A 102 -10.03 -7.59 -4.03
CA GLN A 102 -9.75 -8.98 -3.74
C GLN A 102 -10.31 -9.84 -4.89
N GLY A 103 -9.77 -9.64 -6.11
CA GLY A 103 -10.12 -10.50 -7.25
C GLY A 103 -9.71 -11.94 -6.97
N THR A 104 -10.72 -12.83 -7.03
CA THR A 104 -10.71 -14.28 -7.25
C THR A 104 -9.61 -14.77 -8.18
#